data_AF-A0A7K2XMV7-F1
#
_entry.id   AF-A0A7K2XMV7-F1
#
_cell.length_a   1.000
_cell.length_b   1.000
_cell.length_c   1.000
_cell.angle_alpha   90.00
_cell.angle_beta   90.00
_cell.angle_gamma   90.00
#
_symmetry.space_group_name_H-M   'P 1'
#
loop_
_entity.id
_entity.type
_entity.pdbx_description
1 polymer ?
#
loop_
_entity_poly.entity_id
_entity_poly.type
_entity_poly.pdbx_seq_one_letter_code
_entity_poly.pdbx_strand_id
1 'polypeptide(L)'
;PRGFTGRGAELAALDRAVRGGDGPVCLVTGPAGVGKTAFAVHWAYERRAGFPDGRLFADLKGFSETPAPESTAVLREFLLALGVPDRRIPEGVEARGALFRSLTAGRRLLVVLDNARSSGQVRPLLPGGDHCA
;
A
#
# COMPACT_ATOMS: atom_id res chain seq x y z
N PRO A 1 -2.56 15.99 -6.78
CA PRO A 1 -2.55 17.33 -6.15
C PRO A 1 -2.50 18.44 -7.22
N ARG A 2 -3.21 19.56 -7.02
CA ARG A 2 -3.02 20.73 -7.89
C ARG A 2 -1.57 21.23 -7.71
N GLY A 3 -0.85 21.46 -8.81
CA GLY A 3 0.55 21.91 -8.77
C GLY A 3 1.61 20.82 -8.64
N PHE A 4 1.27 19.54 -8.80
CA PHE A 4 2.30 18.48 -8.90
C PHE A 4 3.07 18.61 -10.23
N THR A 5 4.36 18.94 -10.17
CA THR A 5 5.20 19.22 -11.36
C THR A 5 6.62 18.69 -11.18
N GLY A 6 7.37 18.57 -12.27
CA GLY A 6 8.82 18.32 -12.23
C GLY A 6 9.28 16.92 -11.78
N ARG A 7 8.39 15.92 -11.75
CA ARG A 7 8.69 14.54 -11.25
C ARG A 7 8.63 13.45 -12.32
N GLY A 8 8.76 13.82 -13.59
CA GLY A 8 8.58 12.89 -14.71
C GLY A 8 9.56 11.71 -14.69
N ALA A 9 10.82 11.97 -14.33
CA ALA A 9 11.85 10.95 -14.26
C ALA A 9 11.57 9.94 -13.12
N GLU A 10 11.16 10.42 -11.95
CA GLU A 10 10.84 9.58 -10.80
C GLU A 10 9.57 8.75 -11.05
N LEU A 11 8.55 9.32 -11.69
CA LEU A 11 7.35 8.57 -12.09
C LEU A 11 7.69 7.43 -13.07
N ALA A 12 8.57 7.69 -14.05
CA ALA A 12 9.03 6.67 -14.98
C ALA A 12 9.91 5.61 -14.32
N ALA A 13 10.67 5.98 -13.28
CA ALA A 13 11.42 5.02 -12.46
C ALA A 13 10.46 4.10 -11.68
N LEU A 14 9.42 4.66 -11.06
CA LEU A 14 8.42 3.89 -10.32
C LEU A 14 7.62 2.97 -11.27
N ASP A 15 7.27 3.44 -12.47
CA ASP A 15 6.64 2.59 -13.49
C ASP A 15 7.51 1.38 -13.85
N ARG A 16 8.82 1.58 -14.02
CA ARG A 16 9.75 0.49 -14.31
C ARG A 16 9.90 -0.47 -13.13
N ALA A 17 9.99 0.05 -11.91
CA ALA A 17 10.08 -0.79 -10.72
C ALA A 17 8.85 -1.68 -10.56
N VAL A 18 7.65 -1.13 -10.77
CA VAL A 18 6.39 -1.88 -10.67
C VAL A 18 6.20 -2.87 -11.83
N ARG A 19 6.63 -2.53 -13.05
CA ARG A 19 6.51 -3.42 -14.22
C ARG A 19 7.63 -4.46 -14.33
N GLY A 20 8.78 -4.18 -13.74
CA GLY A 20 10.00 -4.98 -13.90
C GLY A 20 9.98 -6.33 -13.20
N GLY A 21 9.03 -6.55 -12.27
CA GLY A 21 8.90 -7.83 -11.59
C GLY A 21 10.00 -8.11 -10.56
N ASP A 22 10.78 -7.11 -10.16
CA ASP A 22 11.86 -7.24 -9.17
C ASP A 22 11.36 -7.52 -7.73
N GLY A 23 10.04 -7.64 -7.55
CA GLY A 23 9.37 -8.01 -6.31
C GLY A 23 8.01 -7.29 -6.14
N PRO A 24 7.13 -7.77 -5.26
CA PRO A 24 5.77 -7.21 -5.08
C PRO A 24 5.75 -5.89 -4.29
N VAL A 25 6.91 -5.28 -3.99
CA VAL A 25 7.03 -4.10 -3.13
C VAL A 25 8.02 -3.10 -3.71
N CYS A 26 7.58 -1.86 -3.90
CA CYS A 26 8.45 -0.74 -4.22
C CYS A 26 8.60 0.20 -3.01
N LEU A 27 9.85 0.61 -2.71
CA LEU A 27 10.13 1.54 -1.61
C LEU A 27 10.46 2.93 -2.14
N VAL A 28 9.67 3.93 -1.74
CA VAL A 28 9.92 5.35 -2.03
C VAL A 28 10.54 6.01 -0.79
N THR A 29 11.81 6.39 -0.87
CA THR A 29 12.53 7.09 0.21
C THR A 29 13.02 8.47 -0.23
N GLY A 30 13.42 9.29 0.74
CA GLY A 30 13.90 10.65 0.51
C GLY A 30 13.69 11.54 1.74
N PRO A 31 14.24 12.77 1.73
CA PRO A 31 14.18 13.68 2.88
C PRO A 31 12.76 13.96 3.37
N ALA A 32 12.64 14.40 4.62
CA ALA A 32 11.38 14.92 5.16
C ALA A 32 10.90 16.12 4.31
N GLY A 33 9.59 16.24 4.10
CA GLY A 33 9.01 17.37 3.35
C GLY A 33 9.20 17.34 1.82
N VAL A 34 9.99 16.42 1.26
CA VAL A 34 10.26 16.37 -0.20
C VAL A 34 9.04 16.01 -1.08
N GLY A 35 7.93 15.60 -0.45
CA GLY A 35 6.66 15.29 -1.12
C GLY A 35 6.44 13.83 -1.50
N LYS A 36 7.03 12.86 -0.78
CA LYS A 36 6.87 11.41 -1.06
C LYS A 36 5.42 10.95 -1.08
N THR A 37 4.62 11.36 -0.09
CA THR A 37 3.17 11.08 -0.04
C THR A 37 2.45 11.63 -1.27
N ALA A 38 2.71 12.88 -1.63
CA ALA A 38 2.11 13.51 -2.81
C ALA A 38 2.52 12.79 -4.11
N PHE A 39 3.78 12.34 -4.19
CA PHE A 39 4.30 11.55 -5.30
C PHE A 39 3.61 10.19 -5.42
N ALA A 40 3.54 9.40 -4.34
CA ALA A 40 2.91 8.08 -4.33
C ALA A 40 1.42 8.15 -4.67
N VAL A 41 0.69 9.09 -4.05
CA VAL A 41 -0.75 9.30 -4.31
C VAL A 41 -0.99 9.77 -5.75
N HIS A 42 -0.15 10.67 -6.27
CA HIS A 42 -0.27 11.12 -7.66
C HIS A 42 -0.03 9.97 -8.63
N TRP A 43 1.04 9.19 -8.44
CA TRP A 43 1.32 8.02 -9.26
C TRP A 43 0.17 7.00 -9.23
N ALA A 44 -0.34 6.68 -8.04
CA ALA A 44 -1.48 5.77 -7.85
C ALA A 44 -2.77 6.24 -8.53
N TYR A 45 -2.97 7.55 -8.63
CA TYR A 45 -4.10 8.14 -9.33
C TYR A 45 -3.96 8.02 -10.86
N GLU A 46 -2.79 8.35 -11.39
CA GLU A 46 -2.50 8.31 -12.82
C GLU A 46 -2.48 6.88 -13.37
N ARG A 47 -2.03 5.89 -12.57
CA ARG A 47 -1.91 4.47 -12.99
C ARG A 47 -3.10 3.61 -12.60
N ARG A 48 -4.21 4.20 -12.14
CA ARG A 48 -5.40 3.47 -11.66
C ARG A 48 -5.92 2.39 -12.61
N ALA A 49 -5.80 2.59 -13.92
CA ALA A 49 -6.25 1.63 -14.93
C ALA A 49 -5.45 0.30 -14.90
N GLY A 50 -4.24 0.31 -14.32
CA GLY A 50 -3.42 -0.89 -14.13
C GLY A 50 -3.87 -1.80 -12.99
N PHE A 51 -4.75 -1.30 -12.11
CA PHE A 51 -5.20 -1.96 -10.88
C PHE A 51 -6.74 -2.05 -10.85
N PRO A 52 -7.34 -2.85 -11.74
CA PRO A 52 -8.78 -2.93 -11.91
C PRO A 52 -9.51 -3.44 -10.66
N ASP A 53 -8.83 -4.22 -9.82
CA ASP A 53 -9.42 -4.80 -8.61
C ASP A 53 -9.45 -3.81 -7.43
N GLY A 54 -8.86 -2.62 -7.61
CA GLY A 54 -8.90 -1.54 -6.64
C GLY A 54 -7.54 -1.12 -6.09
N ARG A 55 -7.60 -0.22 -5.12
CA ARG A 55 -6.42 0.39 -4.48
C ARG A 55 -6.69 0.53 -3.00
N LEU A 56 -5.71 0.18 -2.18
CA LEU A 56 -5.75 0.30 -0.74
C LEU A 56 -4.67 1.29 -0.29
N PHE A 57 -4.97 2.09 0.72
CA PHE A 57 -4.06 3.09 1.26
C PHE A 57 -4.11 3.06 2.78
N ALA A 58 -2.95 3.09 3.42
CA ALA A 58 -2.83 3.29 4.86
C ALA A 58 -1.69 4.26 5.16
N ASP A 59 -1.95 5.25 6.00
CA ASP A 59 -0.92 6.06 6.64
C ASP A 59 -0.50 5.37 7.95
N LEU A 60 0.73 4.85 7.99
CA LEU A 60 1.28 4.13 9.13
C LEU A 60 1.83 5.04 10.22
N LYS A 61 1.79 6.37 10.00
CA LYS A 61 2.09 7.40 11.01
C LYS A 61 3.40 7.19 11.77
N GLY A 62 4.37 6.53 11.15
CA GLY A 62 5.62 6.11 11.79
C GLY A 62 6.53 7.26 12.25
N PHE A 63 6.25 8.47 11.80
CA PHE A 63 6.97 9.70 12.15
C PHE A 63 6.02 10.79 12.69
N SER A 64 4.79 10.43 13.08
CA SER A 64 3.80 11.34 13.65
C SER A 64 3.90 11.39 15.17
N GLU A 65 3.42 12.48 15.78
CA GLU A 65 3.16 12.55 17.22
C GLU A 65 1.97 11.68 17.64
N THR A 66 1.08 11.35 16.69
CA THR A 66 -0.04 10.44 16.93
C THR A 66 0.42 8.98 16.87
N PRO A 67 -0.12 8.10 17.75
CA PRO A 67 0.25 6.69 17.73
C PRO A 67 0.02 6.05 16.35
N ALA A 68 0.99 5.24 15.92
CA ALA A 68 0.85 4.44 14.72
C ALA A 68 -0.32 3.46 14.87
N PRO A 69 -1.12 3.24 13.81
CA PRO A 69 -2.17 2.24 13.86
C PRO A 69 -1.56 0.85 14.01
N GLU A 70 -2.20 0.02 14.82
CA GLU A 70 -1.88 -1.40 14.92
C GLU A 70 -2.10 -2.09 13.57
N SER A 71 -1.20 -2.99 13.17
CA SER A 71 -1.35 -3.75 11.92
C SER A 71 -2.68 -4.51 11.85
N THR A 72 -3.22 -4.91 13.00
CA THR A 72 -4.55 -5.54 13.11
C THR A 72 -5.68 -4.61 12.68
N ALA A 73 -5.59 -3.32 13.01
CA ALA A 73 -6.59 -2.31 12.64
C ALA A 73 -6.51 -2.01 11.14
N VAL A 74 -5.32 -1.83 10.60
CA VAL A 74 -5.13 -1.60 9.15
C VAL A 74 -5.62 -2.80 8.33
N LEU A 75 -5.26 -4.02 8.73
CA LEU A 75 -5.75 -5.23 8.05
C LEU A 75 -7.26 -5.34 8.10
N ARG A 76 -7.88 -4.97 9.22
CA ARG A 76 -9.33 -4.97 9.36
C ARG A 76 -9.97 -4.03 8.34
N GLU A 77 -9.47 -2.80 8.22
CA GLU A 77 -9.96 -1.83 7.24
C GLU A 77 -9.79 -2.32 5.80
N PHE A 78 -8.63 -2.91 5.49
CA PHE A 78 -8.38 -3.48 4.16
C PHE A 78 -9.35 -4.64 3.84
N LEU A 79 -9.59 -5.53 4.80
CA LEU A 79 -10.54 -6.64 4.61
C LEU A 79 -11.97 -6.14 4.41
N LEU A 80 -12.41 -5.12 5.16
CA LEU A 80 -13.69 -4.47 4.95
C LEU A 80 -13.77 -3.85 3.55
N ALA A 81 -12.73 -3.13 3.11
CA ALA A 81 -12.67 -2.52 1.79
C ALA A 81 -12.70 -3.55 0.65
N LEU A 82 -12.18 -4.76 0.88
CA LEU A 82 -12.25 -5.89 -0.04
C LEU A 82 -13.59 -6.64 0.00
N GLY A 83 -14.55 -6.17 0.82
CA GLY A 83 -15.91 -6.71 0.91
C GLY A 83 -16.08 -7.84 1.91
N VAL A 84 -15.12 -8.09 2.80
CA VAL A 84 -15.26 -9.09 3.87
C VAL A 84 -16.23 -8.56 4.92
N PRO A 85 -17.36 -9.24 5.20
CA PRO A 85 -18.26 -8.82 6.25
C PRO A 85 -17.55 -8.83 7.61
N ASP A 86 -17.83 -7.83 8.45
CA ASP A 86 -17.14 -7.64 9.73
C ASP A 86 -17.07 -8.91 10.59
N ARG A 87 -18.21 -9.59 10.76
CA ARG A 87 -18.36 -10.86 11.50
C ARG A 87 -17.52 -12.03 10.97
N ARG A 88 -16.92 -11.92 9.77
CA ARG A 88 -16.06 -12.94 9.16
C ARG A 88 -14.58 -12.57 9.22
N ILE A 89 -14.24 -11.41 9.76
CA ILE A 89 -12.85 -10.99 9.95
C ILE A 89 -12.31 -11.71 11.19
N PRO A 90 -11.27 -12.54 11.07
CA PRO A 90 -10.71 -13.26 12.22
C PRO A 90 -10.03 -12.30 13.19
N GLU A 91 -9.78 -12.76 14.41
CA GLU A 91 -8.98 -12.04 15.38
C GLU A 91 -7.48 -12.29 15.18
N GLY A 92 -6.66 -11.33 15.61
CA GLY A 92 -5.21 -11.42 15.52
C GLY A 92 -4.62 -11.04 14.16
N VAL A 93 -3.36 -10.61 14.20
CA VAL A 93 -2.64 -10.12 13.01
C VAL A 93 -2.36 -11.24 12.01
N GLU A 94 -1.98 -12.42 12.47
CA GLU A 94 -1.62 -13.55 11.62
C GLU A 94 -2.80 -14.07 10.79
N ALA A 95 -3.95 -14.30 11.43
CA ALA A 95 -5.14 -14.79 10.76
C ALA A 95 -5.70 -13.76 9.77
N ARG A 96 -5.71 -12.47 10.13
CA ARG A 96 -6.12 -11.39 9.22
C ARG A 96 -5.15 -11.26 8.04
N GLY A 97 -3.84 -11.35 8.30
CA GLY A 97 -2.80 -11.30 7.27
C GLY A 97 -2.90 -12.48 6.30
N ALA A 98 -3.17 -13.70 6.80
CA ALA A 98 -3.40 -14.87 5.97
C ALA A 98 -4.65 -14.72 5.08
N LEU A 99 -5.76 -14.24 5.64
CA LEU A 99 -6.97 -13.96 4.86
C LEU A 99 -6.72 -12.87 3.81
N PHE A 100 -6.03 -11.80 4.17
CA PHE A 100 -5.67 -10.71 3.26
C PHE A 100 -4.82 -11.22 2.09
N ARG A 101 -3.76 -12.00 2.36
CA ARG A 101 -2.94 -12.61 1.31
C ARG A 101 -3.76 -13.53 0.39
N SER A 102 -4.63 -14.37 0.96
CA SER A 102 -5.51 -15.26 0.18
C SER A 102 -6.45 -14.49 -0.76
N LEU A 103 -7.10 -13.43 -0.26
CA LEU A 103 -8.02 -12.62 -1.07
C LEU A 103 -7.33 -11.83 -2.18
N THR A 104 -6.06 -11.45 -1.97
CA THR A 104 -5.30 -10.62 -2.90
C THR A 104 -4.47 -11.44 -3.90
N ALA A 105 -4.25 -12.73 -3.65
CA ALA A 105 -3.41 -13.61 -4.48
C ALA A 105 -3.75 -13.60 -5.99
N GLY A 106 -5.04 -13.56 -6.32
CA GLY A 106 -5.52 -13.53 -7.71
C GLY A 106 -5.89 -12.14 -8.24
N ARG A 107 -5.60 -11.07 -7.50
CA ARG A 107 -6.05 -9.71 -7.83
C ARG A 107 -4.89 -8.83 -8.27
N ARG A 108 -5.22 -7.87 -9.13
CA ARG A 108 -4.37 -6.76 -9.55
C ARG A 108 -4.72 -5.53 -8.72
N LEU A 109 -4.13 -5.47 -7.53
CA LEU A 109 -4.30 -4.39 -6.57
C LEU A 109 -3.05 -3.54 -6.45
N LEU A 110 -3.25 -2.28 -6.07
CA LEU A 110 -2.18 -1.42 -5.57
C LEU A 110 -2.36 -1.19 -4.07
N VAL A 111 -1.34 -1.47 -3.27
CA VAL A 111 -1.34 -1.22 -1.81
C VAL A 111 -0.30 -0.17 -1.48
N VAL A 112 -0.75 1.02 -1.07
CA VAL A 112 0.13 2.13 -0.66
C VAL A 112 0.20 2.19 0.86
N LEU A 113 1.39 1.93 1.41
CA LEU A 113 1.68 2.02 2.83
C LEU A 113 2.59 3.23 3.07
N ASP A 114 1.98 4.36 3.48
CA ASP A 114 2.69 5.62 3.67
C ASP A 114 3.25 5.75 5.09
N ASN A 115 4.33 6.54 5.24
CA ASN A 115 4.97 6.85 6.52
C ASN A 115 5.33 5.63 7.39
N ALA A 116 5.74 4.51 6.78
CA ALA A 116 6.28 3.38 7.52
C ALA A 116 7.58 3.75 8.25
N ARG A 117 7.66 3.47 9.56
CA ARG A 117 8.91 3.61 10.34
C ARG A 117 9.78 2.38 10.23
N SER A 118 9.19 1.20 10.12
CA SER A 118 9.90 -0.07 10.10
C SER A 118 9.21 -1.12 9.23
N SER A 119 9.96 -2.13 8.80
CA SER A 119 9.41 -3.28 8.10
C SER A 119 8.41 -4.08 8.95
N GLY A 120 8.44 -3.96 10.27
CA GLY A 120 7.49 -4.63 11.17
C GLY A 120 6.05 -4.14 10.96
N GLN A 121 5.87 -2.88 10.58
CA GLN A 121 4.55 -2.33 10.24
C GLN A 121 4.09 -2.78 8.84
N VAL A 122 5.03 -3.03 7.94
CA VAL A 122 4.76 -3.33 6.52
C VAL A 122 4.49 -4.81 6.29
N ARG A 123 5.30 -5.71 6.85
CA ARG A 123 5.26 -7.16 6.57
C ARG A 123 3.86 -7.79 6.71
N PRO A 124 3.07 -7.48 7.76
CA PRO A 124 1.73 -8.05 7.90
C PRO A 124 0.74 -7.57 6.83
N LEU A 125 1.01 -6.42 6.21
CA LEU A 125 0.14 -5.72 5.26
C LEU A 125 0.47 -6.03 3.80
N LEU A 126 1.38 -6.97 3.55
CA LEU A 126 1.77 -7.34 2.20
C LEU A 126 0.70 -8.25 1.55
N PRO A 127 0.32 -7.98 0.28
CA PRO A 127 -0.61 -8.82 -0.47
C PRO A 127 0.04 -10.16 -0.86
N GLY A 128 -0.78 -11.14 -1.25
CA GLY A 128 -0.35 -12.53 -1.48
C GLY A 128 -0.15 -12.94 -2.93
N GLY A 129 -0.04 -12.00 -3.88
CA GLY A 129 0.04 -12.32 -5.31
C GLY A 129 1.10 -11.53 -6.06
N ASP A 130 1.63 -12.14 -7.12
CA ASP A 130 2.69 -11.57 -7.97
C ASP A 130 2.19 -10.48 -8.93
N HIS A 131 0.87 -10.25 -8.91
CA HIS A 131 0.18 -9.22 -9.70
C HIS A 131 -0.21 -7.99 -8.86
N CYS A 132 0.14 -7.99 -7.58
CA CYS A 132 -0.01 -6.84 -6.69
C CYS A 132 1.27 -5.99 -6.69
N ALA A 133 1.09 -4.69 -6.48
CA ALA A 133 2.18 -3.72 -6.36
C ALA A 133 1.99 -2.78 -5.16
#